data_AF-A0A329LDH4-F1
#
_entry.id   AF-A0A329LDH4-F1
#
_cell.length_a   1.000
_cell.length_b   1.000
_cell.length_c   1.000
_cell.angle_alpha   90.00
_cell.angle_beta   90.00
_cell.angle_gamma   90.00
#
_symmetry.space_group_name_H-M   'P 1'
#
loop_
_entity.id
_entity.type
_entity.pdbx_description
1 polymer ?
#
loop_
_entity_poly.entity_id
_entity_poly.type
_entity_poly.pdbx_seq_one_letter_code
_entity_poly.pdbx_strand_id
1 'polypeptide(L)'
;MSTRTLPPLVIAAELGRYASSRFDHLTDGRPLYIPGFRAEADPVVAAAQASLYHHPYSVSQLPLLTVHFDTMLDPEPATAWLVSLAHLAHHDCPACVSTWTEAERCAQELPTASPQFHVVETPTAVVLLHYEDHP
;
A
#
# COMPACT_ATOMS: atom_id res chain seq x y z
N MET A 1 -11.03 16.66 17.19
CA MET A 1 -10.86 15.20 16.99
C MET A 1 -11.34 14.90 15.58
N SER A 2 -10.41 14.72 14.63
CA SER A 2 -10.78 14.40 13.25
C SER A 2 -11.13 12.91 13.20
N THR A 3 -12.40 12.58 12.94
CA THR A 3 -12.80 11.19 12.67
C THR A 3 -12.11 10.76 11.40
N ARG A 4 -11.01 10.00 11.54
CA ARG A 4 -10.27 9.40 10.43
C ARG A 4 -11.22 8.45 9.70
N THR A 5 -11.81 8.97 8.63
CA THR A 5 -12.81 8.28 7.82
C THR A 5 -12.08 7.48 6.76
N LEU A 6 -12.62 6.33 6.38
CA LEU A 6 -12.09 5.53 5.28
C LEU A 6 -12.00 6.41 4.02
N PRO A 7 -10.90 6.34 3.23
CA PRO A 7 -10.83 7.07 1.98
C PRO A 7 -11.98 6.63 1.03
N PRO A 8 -12.41 7.47 0.07
CA PRO A 8 -13.48 7.11 -0.85
C PRO A 8 -13.09 5.96 -1.78
N LEU A 9 -14.05 5.09 -2.11
CA LEU A 9 -13.87 4.00 -3.08
C LEU A 9 -13.60 4.55 -4.48
N VAL A 10 -12.76 3.84 -5.24
CA VAL A 10 -12.43 4.09 -6.64
C VAL A 10 -13.01 2.97 -7.49
N ILE A 11 -13.69 3.33 -8.57
CA ILE A 11 -14.12 2.36 -9.58
C ILE A 11 -12.91 2.06 -10.47
N ALA A 12 -12.51 0.80 -10.59
CA ALA A 12 -11.32 0.42 -11.37
C ALA A 12 -11.37 0.91 -12.84
N ALA A 13 -12.56 1.02 -13.42
CA ALA A 13 -12.79 1.56 -14.77
C ALA A 13 -12.47 3.07 -14.91
N GLU A 14 -12.41 3.80 -13.81
CA GLU A 14 -12.10 5.24 -13.77
C GLU A 14 -10.60 5.52 -13.57
N LEU A 15 -9.80 4.48 -13.40
CA LEU A 15 -8.35 4.61 -13.29
C LEU A 15 -7.74 5.10 -14.60
N GLY A 16 -6.77 6.00 -14.48
CA GLY A 16 -5.88 6.33 -15.59
C GLY A 16 -5.04 5.11 -15.99
N ARG A 17 -4.61 5.05 -17.26
CA ARG A 17 -3.88 3.91 -17.85
C ARG A 17 -2.72 3.39 -16.99
N TYR A 18 -1.95 4.30 -16.39
CA TYR A 18 -0.82 3.91 -15.55
C TYR A 18 -1.28 3.19 -14.27
N ALA A 19 -2.28 3.73 -13.58
CA ALA A 19 -2.83 3.12 -12.37
C ALA A 19 -3.49 1.76 -12.66
N SER A 20 -4.24 1.65 -13.77
CA SER A 20 -4.81 0.36 -14.20
C SER A 20 -3.72 -0.67 -14.48
N SER A 21 -2.71 -0.33 -15.29
CA SER A 21 -1.62 -1.25 -15.62
C SER A 21 -0.83 -1.69 -14.39
N ARG A 22 -0.65 -0.79 -13.42
CA ARG A 22 0.06 -1.11 -12.18
C ARG A 22 -0.79 -1.99 -11.26
N PHE A 23 -2.09 -1.72 -11.15
CA PHE A 23 -3.02 -2.58 -10.44
C PHE A 23 -3.02 -4.00 -11.02
N ASP A 24 -3.25 -4.13 -12.33
CA ASP A 24 -3.28 -5.43 -13.03
C ASP A 24 -1.97 -6.20 -12.83
N HIS A 25 -0.83 -5.49 -12.89
CA HIS A 25 0.48 -6.09 -12.66
C HIS A 25 0.61 -6.64 -11.24
N LEU A 26 0.25 -5.85 -10.22
CA LEU A 26 0.43 -6.20 -8.82
C LEU A 26 -0.58 -7.26 -8.34
N THR A 27 -1.73 -7.41 -9.01
CA THR A 27 -2.73 -8.41 -8.65
C THR A 27 -2.67 -9.68 -9.51
N ASP A 28 -1.49 -10.06 -10.00
CA ASP A 28 -1.29 -11.24 -10.86
C ASP A 28 -1.25 -12.57 -10.08
N GLY A 29 -1.42 -12.52 -8.76
CA GLY A 29 -1.42 -13.67 -7.85
C GLY A 29 -0.06 -14.01 -7.26
N ARG A 30 1.00 -13.27 -7.61
CA ARG A 30 2.31 -13.40 -6.94
C ARG A 30 2.31 -12.72 -5.57
N PRO A 31 3.21 -13.12 -4.66
CA PRO A 31 3.40 -12.43 -3.39
C PRO A 31 3.79 -10.96 -3.59
N LEU A 32 3.11 -10.08 -2.86
CA LEU A 32 3.42 -8.66 -2.80
C LEU A 32 4.17 -8.33 -1.51
N TYR A 33 4.96 -7.27 -1.57
CA TYR A 33 5.74 -6.76 -0.45
C TYR A 33 5.58 -5.26 -0.37
N ILE A 34 5.89 -4.71 0.81
CA ILE A 34 5.88 -3.27 1.08
C ILE A 34 7.32 -2.84 1.43
N PRO A 35 8.13 -2.46 0.44
CA PRO A 35 9.51 -2.02 0.67
C PRO A 35 9.57 -0.86 1.66
N GLY A 36 10.52 -0.89 2.59
CA GLY A 36 10.72 0.12 3.63
C GLY A 36 9.75 0.01 4.82
N PHE A 37 8.78 -0.90 4.79
CA PHE A 37 7.89 -1.16 5.92
C PHE A 37 8.48 -2.21 6.87
N ARG A 38 8.15 -2.13 8.16
CA ARG A 38 8.74 -3.00 9.20
C ARG A 38 8.54 -4.50 8.95
N ALA A 39 7.51 -4.84 8.18
CA ALA A 39 7.18 -6.19 7.76
C ALA A 39 7.53 -6.42 6.27
N GLU A 40 8.60 -5.81 5.76
CA GLU A 40 9.04 -5.94 4.36
C GLU A 40 9.29 -7.40 3.97
N ALA A 41 9.71 -8.25 4.91
CA ALA A 41 9.92 -9.67 4.68
C ALA A 41 8.61 -10.49 4.67
N ASP A 42 7.52 -9.92 5.17
CA ASP A 42 6.23 -10.60 5.26
C ASP A 42 5.42 -10.30 3.99
N PRO A 43 5.08 -11.32 3.19
CA PRO A 43 4.28 -11.10 2.02
C PRO A 43 2.87 -10.64 2.40
N VAL A 44 2.34 -9.73 1.60
CA VAL A 44 0.93 -9.36 1.58
C VAL A 44 0.26 -9.93 0.34
N VAL A 45 -1.03 -10.19 0.46
CA VAL A 45 -1.88 -10.66 -0.62
C VAL A 45 -2.97 -9.63 -0.87
N ALA A 46 -3.29 -9.39 -2.14
CA ALA A 46 -4.49 -8.64 -2.48
C ALA A 46 -5.71 -9.38 -1.93
N ALA A 47 -6.64 -8.65 -1.29
CA ALA A 47 -7.85 -9.26 -0.77
C ALA A 47 -8.65 -9.95 -1.88
N ALA A 48 -9.36 -11.03 -1.56
CA ALA A 48 -10.24 -11.72 -2.52
C ALA A 48 -11.31 -10.79 -3.14
N GLN A 49 -11.65 -9.71 -2.43
CA GLN A 49 -12.46 -8.60 -2.92
C GLN A 49 -11.63 -7.30 -2.94
N ALA A 50 -10.50 -7.33 -3.66
CA ALA A 50 -9.58 -6.22 -3.76
C ALA A 50 -10.32 -4.95 -4.21
N SER A 51 -10.42 -3.98 -3.30
CA SER A 51 -11.10 -2.71 -3.51
C SER A 51 -10.05 -1.61 -3.58
N LEU A 52 -10.26 -0.68 -4.50
CA LEU A 52 -9.41 0.49 -4.64
C LEU A 52 -10.04 1.69 -3.96
N TYR A 53 -9.18 2.52 -3.38
CA TYR A 53 -9.59 3.73 -2.69
C TYR A 53 -8.71 4.90 -3.11
N HIS A 54 -9.26 6.11 -3.07
CA HIS A 54 -8.47 7.30 -3.34
C HIS A 54 -7.38 7.46 -2.28
N HIS A 55 -6.24 8.01 -2.68
CA HIS A 55 -5.26 8.44 -1.71
C HIS A 55 -5.84 9.59 -0.86
N PRO A 56 -5.73 9.56 0.48
CA PRO A 56 -6.44 10.50 1.35
C PRO A 56 -5.97 11.96 1.22
N TYR A 57 -4.76 12.19 0.68
CA TYR A 57 -4.19 13.54 0.56
C TYR A 57 -4.22 14.11 -0.85
N SER A 58 -4.27 13.28 -1.90
CA SER A 58 -4.30 13.75 -3.28
C SER A 58 -4.92 12.74 -4.24
N VAL A 59 -5.86 13.19 -5.08
CA VAL A 59 -6.43 12.38 -6.15
C VAL A 59 -5.46 12.12 -7.31
N SER A 60 -4.32 12.84 -7.36
CA SER A 60 -3.27 12.60 -8.36
C SER A 60 -2.30 11.49 -7.96
N GLN A 61 -2.26 11.12 -6.67
CA GLN A 61 -1.48 9.98 -6.20
C GLN A 61 -2.15 8.67 -6.61
N LEU A 62 -1.34 7.60 -6.69
CA LEU A 62 -1.87 6.28 -6.98
C LEU A 62 -2.87 5.84 -5.89
N PRO A 63 -3.94 5.13 -6.28
CA PRO A 63 -4.95 4.67 -5.33
C PRO A 63 -4.37 3.64 -4.35
N LEU A 64 -5.08 3.47 -3.24
CA LEU A 64 -4.82 2.45 -2.22
C LEU A 64 -5.54 1.16 -2.59
N LEU A 65 -4.88 0.02 -2.38
CA LEU A 65 -5.41 -1.33 -2.56
C LEU A 65 -5.64 -1.99 -1.20
N THR A 66 -6.74 -2.73 -1.05
CA THR A 66 -6.92 -3.64 0.10
C THR A 66 -6.01 -4.86 0.02
N VAL A 67 -5.16 -5.01 1.03
CA VAL A 67 -4.25 -6.13 1.21
C VAL A 67 -4.37 -6.74 2.60
N HIS A 68 -3.89 -7.97 2.75
CA HIS A 68 -3.77 -8.68 4.02
C HIS A 68 -2.38 -9.32 4.14
N PHE A 69 -1.85 -9.42 5.34
CA PHE A 69 -0.60 -10.12 5.60
C PHE A 69 -0.83 -11.64 5.62
N ASP A 70 0.02 -12.39 4.91
CA ASP A 70 -0.08 -13.85 4.77
C ASP A 70 0.65 -14.60 5.90
N THR A 71 0.98 -13.92 7.01
CA THR A 71 1.63 -14.55 8.16
C THR A 71 0.63 -15.47 8.88
N MET A 72 0.68 -16.75 8.51
CA MET A 72 -0.02 -17.87 9.13
C MET A 72 -0.03 -17.77 10.67
N LEU A 73 -1.17 -17.38 11.27
CA LEU A 73 -1.65 -17.83 12.59
C LEU A 73 -2.99 -17.21 13.05
N ASP A 74 -3.67 -16.37 12.25
CA ASP A 74 -5.05 -15.96 12.57
C ASP A 74 -5.96 -16.06 11.34
N PRO A 75 -7.09 -16.80 11.40
CA PRO A 75 -7.91 -17.14 10.23
C PRO A 75 -8.92 -16.05 9.81
N GLU A 76 -8.87 -14.85 10.40
CA GLU A 76 -9.69 -13.71 9.98
C GLU A 76 -8.81 -12.49 9.81
N PRO A 77 -8.96 -11.70 8.72
CA PRO A 77 -8.43 -10.36 8.76
C PRO A 77 -9.40 -9.53 9.62
N ALA A 78 -9.12 -9.38 10.91
CA ALA A 78 -9.93 -8.47 11.73
C ALA A 78 -9.88 -7.03 11.18
N THR A 79 -8.89 -6.67 10.35
CA THR A 79 -8.80 -5.36 9.70
C THR A 79 -8.07 -5.42 8.36
N ALA A 80 -8.66 -4.86 7.30
CA ALA A 80 -8.02 -4.72 5.99
C ALA A 80 -6.95 -3.62 6.02
N TRP A 81 -5.82 -3.83 5.33
CA TRP A 81 -4.79 -2.81 5.13
C TRP A 81 -4.99 -2.12 3.79
N LEU A 82 -4.96 -0.78 3.78
CA LEU A 82 -4.97 0.03 2.58
C LEU A 82 -3.55 0.54 2.30
N VAL A 83 -2.98 0.09 1.19
CA VAL A 83 -1.60 0.43 0.79
C VAL A 83 -1.62 0.98 -0.64
N SER A 84 -0.96 2.12 -0.87
CA SER A 84 -0.87 2.69 -2.21
C SER A 84 -0.22 1.72 -3.18
N LEU A 85 -0.74 1.64 -4.40
CA LEU A 85 -0.08 0.89 -5.49
C LEU A 85 1.37 1.36 -5.70
N ALA A 86 1.72 2.59 -5.33
CA ALA A 86 3.08 3.10 -5.39
C ALA A 86 4.07 2.32 -4.51
N HIS A 87 3.59 1.80 -3.37
CA HIS A 87 4.42 1.18 -2.34
C HIS A 87 4.36 -0.35 -2.35
N LEU A 88 3.61 -0.94 -3.29
CA LEU A 88 3.53 -2.38 -3.47
C LEU A 88 4.50 -2.83 -4.56
N ALA A 89 5.18 -3.95 -4.33
CA ALA A 89 6.17 -4.51 -5.23
C ALA A 89 6.24 -6.03 -5.15
N HIS A 90 6.60 -6.67 -6.25
CA HIS A 90 7.10 -8.06 -6.25
C HIS A 90 8.61 -8.07 -5.99
N HIS A 91 9.11 -9.15 -5.40
CA HIS A 91 10.55 -9.47 -5.45
C HIS A 91 10.98 -9.87 -6.86
N ASP A 92 12.26 -9.59 -7.17
CA ASP A 92 12.95 -9.94 -8.42
C ASP A 92 12.15 -9.57 -9.68
N CYS A 93 11.49 -8.41 -9.66
CA CYS A 93 10.63 -7.96 -10.76
C CYS A 93 11.15 -6.66 -11.37
N PRO A 94 11.54 -6.66 -12.66
CA PRO A 94 12.02 -5.45 -13.35
C PRO A 94 11.05 -4.27 -13.29
N ALA A 95 9.73 -4.53 -13.33
CA ALA A 95 8.70 -3.51 -13.26
C ALA A 95 8.53 -2.90 -11.85
N CYS A 96 9.04 -3.57 -10.81
CA CYS A 96 8.97 -3.11 -9.42
C CYS A 96 10.29 -2.53 -8.90
N VAL A 97 11.38 -2.57 -9.68
CA VAL A 97 12.71 -2.09 -9.26
C VAL A 97 12.65 -0.65 -8.76
N SER A 98 11.89 0.22 -9.42
CA SER A 98 11.77 1.63 -9.00
C SER A 98 11.22 1.77 -7.57
N THR A 99 10.25 0.94 -7.18
CA THR A 99 9.67 0.98 -5.82
C THR A 99 10.68 0.53 -4.77
N TRP A 100 11.47 -0.51 -5.07
CA TRP A 100 12.56 -0.95 -4.19
C TRP A 100 13.66 0.09 -4.06
N THR A 101 14.11 0.66 -5.18
CA THR A 101 15.15 1.71 -5.19
C THR A 101 14.69 2.96 -4.46
N GLU A 102 13.42 3.35 -4.60
CA GLU A 102 12.85 4.49 -3.88
C GLU A 102 12.83 4.24 -2.38
N ALA A 103 12.36 3.07 -1.92
CA ALA A 103 12.36 2.72 -0.51
C ALA A 103 13.77 2.65 0.10
N GLU A 104 14.76 2.12 -0.64
CA GLU A 104 16.15 2.11 -0.21
C GLU A 104 16.70 3.54 -0.09
N ARG A 105 16.42 4.39 -1.07
CA ARG A 105 16.81 5.80 -1.03
C ARG A 105 16.19 6.52 0.16
N CYS A 106 14.89 6.34 0.40
CA CYS A 106 14.22 6.90 1.57
C CYS A 106 14.83 6.40 2.89
N ALA A 107 15.23 5.13 2.98
CA ALA A 107 15.92 4.59 4.15
C ALA A 107 17.26 5.30 4.44
N GLN A 108 17.96 5.75 3.40
CA GLN A 108 19.24 6.46 3.50
C GLN A 108 19.06 7.95 3.82
N GLU A 109 18.00 8.56 3.30
CA GLU A 109 17.72 10.00 3.47
C GLU A 109 17.05 10.31 4.81
N LEU A 110 16.24 9.39 5.36
CA LEU A 110 15.55 9.59 6.62
C LEU A 110 16.49 9.52 7.85
N PRO A 111 16.23 10.32 8.90
CA PRO A 111 16.96 10.19 10.16
C PRO A 111 16.89 8.76 10.73
N THR A 112 17.99 8.32 11.37
CA THR A 112 18.15 6.98 11.97
C THR A 112 17.17 6.75 13.13
N ALA A 113 15.89 6.50 12.82
CA ALA A 113 14.77 6.08 13.67
C ALA A 113 13.40 6.47 13.06
N SER A 114 13.39 7.32 12.03
CA SER A 114 12.16 7.76 11.38
C SER A 114 11.56 6.65 10.52
N PRO A 115 10.29 6.25 10.75
CA PRO A 115 9.65 5.29 9.89
C PRO A 115 9.38 5.91 8.50
N GLN A 116 9.55 5.12 7.44
CA GLN A 116 9.16 5.50 6.07
C GLN A 116 7.64 5.61 5.90
N PHE A 117 6.87 5.06 6.82
CA PHE A 117 5.41 5.04 6.76
C PHE A 117 4.78 5.41 8.10
N HIS A 118 3.66 6.11 8.01
CA HIS A 118 2.73 6.32 9.11
C HIS A 118 1.59 5.31 9.03
N VAL A 119 1.24 4.73 10.18
CA VAL A 119 0.10 3.83 10.31
C VAL A 119 -1.08 4.63 10.84
N VAL A 120 -2.16 4.66 10.07
CA VAL A 120 -3.38 5.40 10.40
C VAL A 120 -4.54 4.43 10.53
N GLU A 121 -4.96 4.19 11.77
CA GLU A 121 -6.12 3.36 12.07
C GLU A 121 -7.43 4.12 11.83
N THR A 122 -8.37 3.45 11.17
CA THR A 122 -9.77 3.85 11.02
C THR A 122 -10.66 2.76 11.63
N PRO A 123 -11.97 3.02 11.85
CA PRO A 123 -12.86 2.00 12.42
C PRO A 123 -12.96 0.68 11.62
N THR A 124 -12.61 0.68 10.33
CA THR A 124 -12.81 -0.48 9.44
C THR A 124 -11.57 -0.91 8.66
N ALA A 125 -10.47 -0.13 8.73
CA ALA A 125 -9.24 -0.41 8.00
C ALA A 125 -8.02 0.24 8.65
N VAL A 126 -6.84 -0.28 8.36
CA VAL A 126 -5.55 0.37 8.63
C VAL A 126 -5.04 0.96 7.33
N VAL A 127 -4.68 2.25 7.32
CA VAL A 127 -4.11 2.92 6.15
C VAL A 127 -2.62 3.12 6.35
N LEU A 128 -1.82 2.69 5.38
CA LEU A 128 -0.38 2.93 5.37
C LEU A 128 -0.08 4.13 4.45
N LEU A 129 0.50 5.18 5.00
CA LEU A 129 0.78 6.44 4.31
C LEU A 129 2.29 6.68 4.32
N HIS A 130 2.84 7.22 3.22
CA HIS A 130 4.27 7.49 3.15
C HIS A 130 4.67 8.58 4.16
N TYR A 131 5.95 8.65 4.51
CA TYR A 131 6.38 9.59 5.56
C TYR A 131 6.13 11.05 5.18
N GLU A 132 6.06 11.38 3.89
CA GLU A 132 5.81 12.74 3.38
C GLU A 132 4.32 13.07 3.29
N ASP A 133 3.46 12.05 3.40
CA ASP A 133 2.02 12.21 3.27
C ASP A 133 1.45 12.82 4.56
N HIS A 134 1.32 14.13 4.56
CA HIS A 134 0.82 14.95 5.67
C HIS A 134 -0.25 15.92 5.18
N PRO A 135 -1.25 16.26 6.02
CA PRO A 135 -2.16 17.36 5.74
C PRO A 135 -1.47 18.73 5.81
#